data_AF-A0A953R021-F1
#
_entry.id   AF-A0A953R021-F1
#
_cell.length_a   1.000
_cell.length_b   1.000
_cell.length_c   1.000
_cell.angle_alpha   90.00
_cell.angle_beta   90.00
_cell.angle_gamma   90.00
#
_symmetry.space_group_name_H-M   'P 1'
#
loop_
_entity.id
_entity.type
_entity.pdbx_description
1 polymer ?
#
loop_
_entity_poly.entity_id
_entity_poly.type
_entity_poly.pdbx_seq_one_letter_code
_entity_poly.pdbx_strand_id
1 'polypeptide(L)'
;MKTTLYFLVLLGALGAFDTLYYHEWRLRLPSKPTAASELRLHAVRDFAYTIVFATLAWTTWNGLWVWPLAAILLFEVWATLADFLEEDRTRGLPAGERVMHAIMGIVYGVFLANLYPHAARWAKLHSAFGATDYGAISWILTLYAVGVFTSGLRDLAASRKLARTGERLPA
;
A
#
# COMPACT_ATOMS: atom_id res chain seq x y z
N MET A 1 9.23 5.90 -16.55
CA MET A 1 9.55 4.77 -15.68
C MET A 1 10.45 5.21 -14.56
N LYS A 2 11.71 5.65 -14.78
CA LYS A 2 12.56 6.11 -13.66
C LYS A 2 11.89 7.18 -12.78
N THR A 3 11.33 8.23 -13.39
CA THR A 3 10.55 9.26 -12.66
C THR A 3 9.35 8.68 -11.92
N THR A 4 8.57 7.82 -12.57
CA THR A 4 7.46 7.07 -11.97
C THR A 4 7.91 6.31 -10.72
N LEU A 5 9.03 5.59 -10.80
CA LEU A 5 9.56 4.79 -9.70
C LEU A 5 10.14 5.65 -8.58
N TYR A 6 10.65 6.85 -8.85
CA TYR A 6 11.03 7.78 -7.78
C TYR A 6 9.84 8.19 -6.91
N PHE A 7 8.68 8.46 -7.53
CA PHE A 7 7.46 8.72 -6.76
C PHE A 7 6.98 7.48 -6.01
N LEU A 8 7.15 6.29 -6.58
CA LEU A 8 6.84 5.03 -5.89
C LEU A 8 7.77 4.77 -4.69
N VAL A 9 9.06 5.11 -4.81
CA VAL A 9 10.04 5.03 -3.70
C VAL A 9 9.71 6.06 -2.62
N LEU A 10 9.36 7.29 -3.02
CA LEU A 10 8.92 8.32 -2.06
C LEU A 10 7.68 7.86 -1.30
N LEU A 11 6.68 7.32 -2.02
CA LEU A 11 5.47 6.79 -1.43
C LEU A 11 5.76 5.65 -0.44
N GLY A 12 6.62 4.70 -0.83
CA GLY A 12 7.02 3.61 0.07
C GLY A 12 7.75 4.10 1.32
N ALA A 13 8.58 5.14 1.21
CA ALA A 13 9.23 5.75 2.38
C ALA A 13 8.22 6.45 3.31
N LEU A 14 7.25 7.18 2.75
CA LEU A 14 6.19 7.83 3.52
C LEU A 14 5.29 6.80 4.21
N GLY A 15 4.89 5.73 3.50
CA GLY A 15 4.10 4.63 4.08
C GLY A 15 4.86 3.91 5.19
N ALA A 16 6.16 3.63 5.01
CA ALA A 16 6.98 3.05 6.08
C ALA A 16 7.07 3.98 7.31
N PHE A 17 7.22 5.29 7.09
CA PHE A 17 7.17 6.25 8.19
C PHE A 17 5.82 6.24 8.89
N ASP A 18 4.72 6.24 8.15
CA ASP A 18 3.37 6.21 8.68
C ASP A 18 3.11 4.99 9.57
N THR A 19 3.43 3.78 9.06
CA THR A 19 3.35 2.54 9.82
C THR A 19 4.22 2.61 11.08
N LEU A 20 5.53 2.85 10.94
CA LEU A 20 6.47 2.75 12.05
C LEU A 20 6.24 3.84 13.11
N TYR A 21 5.97 5.07 12.68
CA TYR A 21 5.83 6.21 13.58
C TYR A 21 4.41 6.32 14.15
N TYR A 22 3.38 6.42 13.29
CA TYR A 22 2.01 6.63 13.74
C TYR A 22 1.40 5.34 14.28
N HIS A 23 1.37 4.28 13.48
CA HIS A 23 0.65 3.05 13.87
C HIS A 23 1.36 2.30 14.98
N GLU A 24 2.68 2.14 14.88
CA GLU A 24 3.41 1.31 15.83
C GLU A 24 3.86 2.06 17.08
N TRP A 25 4.64 3.13 16.92
CA TRP A 25 5.28 3.79 18.05
C TRP A 25 4.33 4.73 18.81
N ARG A 26 3.68 5.66 18.09
CA ARG A 26 2.89 6.74 18.69
C ARG A 26 1.51 6.29 19.14
N LEU A 27 0.75 5.61 18.28
CA LEU A 27 -0.64 5.21 18.56
C LEU A 27 -0.76 3.79 19.10
N ARG A 28 0.23 2.94 18.83
CA ARG A 28 0.25 1.52 19.21
C ARG A 28 -1.03 0.82 18.76
N LEU A 29 -1.41 1.05 17.51
CA LEU A 29 -2.65 0.62 16.89
C LEU A 29 -2.95 -0.89 17.08
N PRO A 30 -1.97 -1.81 16.96
CA PRO A 30 -2.20 -3.24 17.22
C PRO A 30 -2.64 -3.60 18.64
N SER A 31 -2.55 -2.66 19.58
CA SER A 31 -2.99 -2.82 20.97
C SER A 31 -4.39 -2.24 21.24
N LYS A 32 -5.02 -1.61 20.24
CA LYS A 32 -6.34 -0.98 20.39
C LYS A 32 -7.45 -2.00 20.10
N PRO A 33 -8.42 -2.22 21.02
CA PRO A 33 -9.49 -3.20 20.83
C PRO A 33 -10.33 -2.99 19.55
N THR A 34 -10.50 -1.74 19.13
CA THR A 34 -11.30 -1.35 17.97
C THR A 34 -10.56 -1.44 16.63
N ALA A 35 -9.24 -1.67 16.62
CA ALA A 35 -8.43 -1.58 15.41
C ALA A 35 -8.46 -2.85 14.53
N ALA A 36 -9.30 -3.85 14.84
CA ALA A 36 -9.27 -5.13 14.11
C ALA A 36 -9.62 -4.96 12.62
N SER A 37 -10.63 -4.14 12.30
CA SER A 37 -11.04 -3.81 10.94
C SER A 37 -10.00 -2.96 10.21
N GLU A 38 -9.50 -1.92 10.88
CA GLU A 38 -8.46 -1.02 10.38
C GLU A 38 -7.18 -1.80 9.99
N LEU A 39 -6.67 -2.64 10.89
CA LEU A 39 -5.49 -3.49 10.62
C LEU A 39 -5.73 -4.50 9.49
N ARG A 40 -6.99 -4.93 9.27
CA ARG A 40 -7.31 -5.79 8.13
C ARG A 40 -7.23 -5.01 6.82
N LEU A 41 -7.70 -3.76 6.79
CA LEU A 41 -7.55 -2.87 5.63
C LEU A 41 -6.07 -2.62 5.34
N HIS A 42 -5.28 -2.29 6.37
CA HIS A 42 -3.82 -2.11 6.25
C HIS A 42 -3.15 -3.36 5.69
N ALA A 43 -3.45 -4.54 6.22
CA ALA A 43 -2.88 -5.79 5.72
C ALA A 43 -3.19 -6.06 4.24
N VAL A 44 -4.43 -5.84 3.79
CA VAL A 44 -4.79 -6.07 2.39
C VAL A 44 -4.13 -5.01 1.48
N ARG A 45 -4.03 -3.76 1.93
CA ARG A 45 -3.29 -2.69 1.23
C ARG A 45 -1.80 -3.05 1.11
N ASP A 46 -1.19 -3.55 2.17
CA ASP A 46 0.21 -4.00 2.19
C ASP A 46 0.49 -5.14 1.19
N PHE A 47 -0.43 -6.10 1.06
CA PHE A 47 -0.29 -7.15 0.05
C PHE A 47 -0.44 -6.63 -1.38
N ALA A 48 -1.31 -5.65 -1.62
CA ALA A 48 -1.40 -4.98 -2.91
C ALA A 48 -0.08 -4.26 -3.25
N TYR A 49 0.47 -3.49 -2.31
CA TYR A 49 1.76 -2.82 -2.49
C TYR A 49 2.94 -3.81 -2.62
N THR A 50 2.88 -4.97 -1.98
CA THR A 50 3.87 -6.05 -2.20
C THR A 50 3.96 -6.40 -3.69
N ILE A 51 2.82 -6.60 -4.35
CA ILE A 51 2.75 -6.92 -5.78
C ILE A 51 3.27 -5.73 -6.60
N VAL A 52 2.82 -4.51 -6.30
CA VAL A 52 3.21 -3.30 -7.04
C VAL A 52 4.73 -3.07 -6.97
N PHE A 53 5.32 -3.09 -5.76
CA PHE A 53 6.75 -2.88 -5.58
C PHE A 53 7.58 -4.00 -6.20
N ALA A 54 7.22 -5.26 -5.98
CA ALA A 54 7.98 -6.39 -6.52
C ALA A 54 7.94 -6.45 -8.05
N THR A 55 6.77 -6.22 -8.64
CA THR A 55 6.60 -6.37 -10.10
C THR A 55 7.10 -5.15 -10.86
N LEU A 56 6.77 -3.92 -10.45
CA LEU A 56 7.25 -2.72 -11.18
C LEU A 56 8.77 -2.51 -11.07
N ALA A 57 9.44 -3.17 -10.12
CA ALA A 57 10.90 -3.19 -10.02
C ALA A 57 11.56 -4.00 -11.15
N TRP A 58 10.94 -5.10 -11.58
CA TRP A 58 11.60 -6.12 -12.40
C TRP A 58 10.85 -6.48 -13.68
N THR A 59 9.59 -6.03 -13.82
CA THR A 59 8.74 -6.41 -14.95
C THR A 59 7.92 -5.26 -15.52
N THR A 60 7.54 -5.43 -16.80
CA THR A 60 6.47 -4.67 -17.43
C THR A 60 5.23 -5.55 -17.61
N TRP A 61 4.05 -4.99 -17.35
CA TRP A 61 2.78 -5.68 -17.53
C TRP A 61 2.27 -5.42 -18.94
N ASN A 62 2.62 -6.24 -19.93
CA ASN A 62 2.30 -5.96 -21.35
C ASN A 62 0.96 -6.59 -21.77
N GLY A 63 0.31 -5.97 -22.76
CA GLY A 63 -0.96 -6.44 -23.32
C GLY A 63 -2.07 -6.51 -22.29
N LEU A 64 -2.75 -7.65 -22.20
CA LEU A 64 -3.88 -7.87 -21.29
C LEU A 64 -3.49 -7.75 -19.80
N TRP A 65 -2.21 -7.95 -19.46
CA TRP A 65 -1.73 -7.88 -18.09
C TRP A 65 -1.79 -6.45 -17.50
N VAL A 66 -1.87 -5.40 -18.32
CA VAL A 66 -2.09 -4.03 -17.80
C VAL A 66 -3.38 -3.94 -16.96
N TRP A 67 -4.41 -4.71 -17.30
CA TRP A 67 -5.72 -4.60 -16.63
C TRP A 67 -5.72 -5.13 -15.19
N PRO A 68 -5.15 -6.32 -14.87
CA PRO A 68 -4.91 -6.70 -13.48
C PRO A 68 -4.08 -5.69 -12.70
N LEU A 69 -3.02 -5.12 -13.28
CA LEU A 69 -2.24 -4.06 -12.61
C LEU A 69 -3.12 -2.84 -12.31
N ALA A 70 -3.91 -2.38 -13.28
CA ALA A 70 -4.84 -1.27 -13.09
C ALA A 70 -5.89 -1.59 -12.00
N ALA A 71 -6.39 -2.82 -11.95
CA ALA A 71 -7.33 -3.26 -10.90
C ALA A 71 -6.69 -3.21 -9.50
N ILE A 72 -5.43 -3.62 -9.35
CA ILE A 72 -4.69 -3.53 -8.08
C ILE A 72 -4.53 -2.06 -7.65
N LEU A 73 -4.19 -1.18 -8.60
CA LEU A 73 -4.01 0.26 -8.32
C LEU A 73 -5.34 0.96 -7.98
N LEU A 74 -6.45 0.57 -8.62
CA LEU A 74 -7.78 1.06 -8.27
C LEU A 74 -8.27 0.51 -6.93
N PHE A 75 -7.96 -0.75 -6.64
CA PHE A 75 -8.23 -1.35 -5.35
C PHE A 75 -7.50 -0.60 -4.22
N GLU A 76 -6.26 -0.16 -4.45
CA GLU A 76 -5.53 0.67 -3.49
C GLU A 76 -6.26 1.98 -3.20
N VAL A 77 -6.78 2.67 -4.22
CA VAL A 77 -7.56 3.91 -4.03
C VAL A 77 -8.79 3.62 -3.16
N TRP A 78 -9.51 2.55 -3.47
CA TRP A 78 -10.66 2.13 -2.68
C TRP A 78 -10.27 1.81 -1.24
N ALA A 79 -9.19 1.05 -1.03
CA ALA A 79 -8.72 0.67 0.29
C ALA A 79 -8.32 1.90 1.13
N THR A 80 -7.63 2.87 0.53
CA THR A 80 -7.26 4.14 1.17
C THR A 80 -8.47 4.99 1.53
N LEU A 81 -9.49 5.06 0.67
CA LEU A 81 -10.74 5.75 1.01
C LEU A 81 -11.53 5.02 2.10
N ALA A 82 -11.55 3.68 2.07
CA ALA A 82 -12.19 2.88 3.10
C ALA A 82 -11.49 3.04 4.46
N ASP A 83 -10.16 3.16 4.46
CA ASP A 83 -9.34 3.45 5.64
C ASP A 83 -9.76 4.76 6.28
N PHE A 84 -9.88 5.85 5.51
CA PHE A 84 -10.32 7.15 6.04
C PHE A 84 -11.70 7.09 6.71
N LEU A 85 -12.64 6.37 6.11
CA LEU A 85 -13.98 6.19 6.69
C LEU A 85 -13.94 5.34 7.97
N GLU A 86 -13.12 4.29 8.00
CA GLU A 86 -12.99 3.42 9.17
C GLU A 86 -12.27 4.12 10.32
N GLU A 87 -11.24 4.90 10.02
CA GLU A 87 -10.53 5.71 10.99
C GLU A 87 -11.46 6.75 11.61
N ASP A 88 -12.18 7.54 10.80
CA ASP A 88 -13.13 8.54 11.30
C ASP A 88 -14.25 7.90 12.15
N ARG A 89 -14.63 6.65 11.87
CA ARG A 89 -15.63 5.89 12.64
C ARG A 89 -15.09 5.40 13.99
N THR A 90 -13.82 5.00 14.05
CA THR A 90 -13.25 4.25 15.18
C THR A 90 -12.35 5.07 16.09
N ARG A 91 -11.76 6.17 15.61
CA ARG A 91 -10.85 7.03 16.38
C ARG A 91 -10.71 8.45 15.81
N GLY A 92 -10.34 9.40 16.67
CA GLY A 92 -9.95 10.74 16.20
C GLY A 92 -8.52 10.73 15.62
N LEU A 93 -8.37 10.96 14.31
CA LEU A 93 -7.06 10.98 13.65
C LEU A 93 -6.22 12.20 14.10
N PRO A 94 -5.00 11.98 14.63
CA PRO A 94 -4.04 13.06 14.90
C PRO A 94 -3.81 13.95 13.66
N ALA A 95 -3.67 15.26 13.88
CA ALA A 95 -3.47 16.21 12.78
C ALA A 95 -2.26 15.88 11.89
N GLY A 96 -1.16 15.39 12.47
CA GLY A 96 0.03 15.02 11.72
C GLY A 96 -0.18 13.80 10.80
N GLU A 97 -0.88 12.79 11.28
CA GLU A 97 -1.23 11.59 10.49
C GLU A 97 -2.18 11.95 9.35
N ARG A 98 -3.15 12.83 9.61
CA ARG A 98 -4.04 13.37 8.58
C ARG A 98 -3.28 14.08 7.46
N VAL A 99 -2.28 14.89 7.81
CA VAL A 99 -1.41 15.55 6.84
C VAL A 99 -0.56 14.53 6.09
N MET A 100 -0.02 13.52 6.77
CA MET A 100 0.72 12.41 6.14
C MET A 100 -0.13 11.70 5.09
N HIS A 101 -1.37 11.32 5.44
CA HIS A 101 -2.31 10.68 4.52
C HIS A 101 -2.60 11.54 3.29
N ALA A 102 -2.84 12.84 3.49
CA ALA A 102 -3.07 13.77 2.39
C ALA A 102 -1.85 13.87 1.45
N ILE A 103 -0.64 13.96 2.01
CA ILE A 103 0.60 13.99 1.21
C ILE A 103 0.78 12.68 0.44
N MET A 104 0.58 11.52 1.09
CA MET A 104 0.67 10.22 0.44
C MET A 104 -0.33 10.09 -0.72
N GLY A 105 -1.57 10.53 -0.54
CA GLY A 105 -2.58 10.55 -1.60
C GLY A 105 -2.16 11.41 -2.80
N ILE A 106 -1.58 12.59 -2.56
CA ILE A 106 -1.04 13.45 -3.64
C ILE A 106 0.12 12.76 -4.36
N VAL A 107 1.09 12.22 -3.62
CA VAL A 107 2.24 11.51 -4.19
C VAL A 107 1.80 10.30 -5.01
N TYR A 108 0.81 9.55 -4.53
CA TYR A 108 0.22 8.44 -5.27
C TYR A 108 -0.47 8.89 -6.56
N GLY A 109 -1.23 9.99 -6.52
CA GLY A 109 -1.82 10.59 -7.73
C GLY A 109 -0.75 10.98 -8.77
N VAL A 110 0.36 11.58 -8.32
CA VAL A 110 1.50 11.91 -9.19
C VAL A 110 2.15 10.64 -9.76
N PHE A 111 2.32 9.59 -8.94
CA PHE A 111 2.79 8.29 -9.39
C PHE A 111 1.90 7.71 -10.50
N LEU A 112 0.57 7.69 -10.30
CA LEU A 112 -0.38 7.18 -11.28
C LEU A 112 -0.34 7.98 -12.59
N ALA A 113 -0.30 9.31 -12.51
CA ALA A 113 -0.19 10.18 -13.68
C ALA A 113 1.10 9.91 -14.47
N ASN A 114 2.22 9.64 -13.78
CA ASN A 114 3.49 9.27 -14.41
C ASN A 114 3.50 7.82 -14.92
N LEU A 115 2.73 6.90 -14.34
CA LEU A 115 2.64 5.51 -14.78
C LEU A 115 1.76 5.36 -16.01
N TYR A 116 0.67 6.13 -16.10
CA TYR A 116 -0.32 6.06 -17.18
C TYR A 116 0.27 6.00 -18.60
N PRO A 117 1.16 6.91 -19.05
CA PRO A 117 1.69 6.85 -20.41
C PRO A 117 2.50 5.57 -20.68
N HIS A 118 3.14 4.99 -19.65
CA HIS A 118 3.83 3.71 -19.78
C HIS A 118 2.85 2.54 -19.87
N ALA A 119 1.83 2.51 -19.01
CA ALA A 119 0.77 1.50 -19.06
C ALA A 119 0.00 1.54 -20.39
N ALA A 120 -0.33 2.72 -20.90
CA ALA A 120 -1.00 2.90 -22.20
C ALA A 120 -0.14 2.39 -23.37
N ARG A 121 1.19 2.50 -23.27
CA ARG A 121 2.11 1.89 -24.24
C ARG A 121 2.17 0.37 -24.07
N TRP A 122 2.27 -0.13 -22.85
CA TRP A 122 2.30 -1.57 -22.57
C TRP A 122 1.04 -2.29 -23.03
N ALA A 123 -0.12 -1.64 -22.95
CA ALA A 123 -1.39 -2.19 -23.41
C ALA A 123 -1.42 -2.50 -24.92
N LYS A 124 -0.56 -1.87 -25.71
CA LYS A 124 -0.43 -2.09 -27.17
C LYS A 124 0.56 -3.19 -27.54
N LEU A 125 1.26 -3.76 -26.56
CA LEU A 125 2.23 -4.82 -26.77
C LEU A 125 1.56 -6.20 -26.64
N HIS A 126 2.26 -7.25 -27.10
CA HIS A 126 1.82 -8.64 -26.89
C HIS A 126 1.71 -8.96 -25.39
N SER A 127 0.69 -9.74 -25.03
CA SER A 127 0.41 -10.12 -23.64
C SER A 127 1.53 -10.99 -23.07
N ALA A 128 2.38 -10.39 -22.24
CA ALA A 128 3.46 -11.06 -21.53
C ALA A 128 3.95 -10.19 -20.36
N PHE A 129 4.73 -10.78 -19.46
CA PHE A 129 5.58 -10.01 -18.57
C PHE A 129 6.93 -9.77 -19.24
N GLY A 130 7.28 -8.50 -19.49
CA GLY A 130 8.62 -8.14 -19.96
C GLY A 130 9.58 -8.03 -18.78
N ALA A 131 10.87 -8.30 -18.98
CA ALA A 131 11.89 -8.09 -17.94
C ALA A 131 12.44 -6.65 -17.99
N THR A 132 12.69 -6.06 -16.83
CA THR A 132 13.30 -4.73 -16.68
C THR A 132 14.24 -4.70 -15.49
N ASP A 133 15.23 -3.81 -15.54
CA ASP A 133 16.13 -3.53 -14.42
C ASP A 133 16.38 -2.01 -14.37
N TYR A 134 16.17 -1.41 -13.19
CA TYR A 134 16.39 0.00 -12.92
C TYR A 134 17.55 0.22 -11.93
N GLY A 135 18.39 -0.79 -11.72
CA GLY A 135 19.56 -0.77 -10.85
C GLY A 135 19.17 -0.68 -9.37
N ALA A 136 19.77 0.25 -8.65
CA ALA A 136 19.52 0.45 -7.22
C ALA A 136 18.03 0.63 -6.89
N ILE A 137 17.24 1.26 -7.78
CA ILE A 137 15.80 1.47 -7.58
C ILE A 137 15.05 0.14 -7.50
N SER A 138 15.36 -0.82 -8.38
CA SER A 138 14.72 -2.14 -8.38
C SER A 138 14.99 -2.89 -7.07
N TRP A 139 16.21 -2.78 -6.54
CA TRP A 139 16.56 -3.36 -5.25
C TRP A 139 15.89 -2.67 -4.06
N ILE A 140 15.79 -1.33 -4.06
CA ILE A 140 15.06 -0.58 -3.04
C ILE A 140 13.59 -1.00 -3.01
N LEU A 141 12.95 -1.10 -4.18
CA LEU A 141 11.56 -1.54 -4.29
C LEU A 141 11.39 -3.01 -3.87
N THR A 142 12.38 -3.86 -4.12
CA THR A 142 12.38 -5.24 -3.61
C THR A 142 12.42 -5.26 -2.09
N LEU A 143 13.26 -4.44 -1.46
CA LEU A 143 13.30 -4.29 -0.01
C LEU A 143 11.96 -3.80 0.53
N TYR A 144 11.33 -2.82 -0.13
CA TYR A 144 10.01 -2.35 0.25
C TYR A 144 8.95 -3.43 0.12
N ALA A 145 8.96 -4.23 -0.97
CA ALA A 145 8.04 -5.34 -1.15
C ALA A 145 8.14 -6.36 0.00
N VAL A 146 9.36 -6.70 0.44
CA VAL A 146 9.58 -7.56 1.61
C VAL A 146 9.07 -6.89 2.87
N GLY A 147 9.40 -5.62 3.08
CA GLY A 147 8.96 -4.84 4.25
C GLY A 147 7.43 -4.81 4.39
N VAL A 148 6.72 -4.37 3.35
CA VAL A 148 5.25 -4.30 3.39
C VAL A 148 4.61 -5.70 3.45
N PHE A 149 5.20 -6.72 2.83
CA PHE A 149 4.70 -8.09 3.01
C PHE A 149 4.77 -8.55 4.47
N THR A 150 5.89 -8.28 5.15
CA THR A 150 6.05 -8.61 6.56
C THR A 150 5.11 -7.79 7.47
N SER A 151 4.93 -6.51 7.16
CA SER A 151 3.95 -5.63 7.81
C SER A 151 2.53 -6.17 7.67
N GLY A 152 2.11 -6.53 6.45
CA GLY A 152 0.77 -7.05 6.19
C GLY A 152 0.49 -8.38 6.88
N LEU A 153 1.47 -9.28 6.98
CA LEU A 153 1.34 -10.50 7.77
C LEU A 153 1.13 -10.21 9.26
N ARG A 154 1.89 -9.26 9.81
CA ARG A 154 1.79 -8.83 11.20
C ARG A 154 0.42 -8.19 11.48
N ASP A 155 -0.04 -7.28 10.63
CA ASP A 155 -1.32 -6.60 10.80
C ASP A 155 -2.50 -7.55 10.66
N LEU A 156 -2.43 -8.51 9.73
CA LEU A 156 -3.42 -9.58 9.63
C LEU A 156 -3.46 -10.45 10.89
N ALA A 157 -2.30 -10.78 11.47
CA ALA A 157 -2.22 -11.54 12.71
C ALA A 157 -2.79 -10.75 13.90
N ALA A 158 -2.46 -9.45 14.01
CA ALA A 158 -2.98 -8.56 15.05
C ALA A 158 -4.51 -8.38 14.93
N SER A 159 -5.02 -8.13 13.72
CA SER A 159 -6.44 -8.06 13.41
C SER A 159 -7.20 -9.29 13.88
N ARG A 160 -6.72 -10.50 13.51
CA ARG A 160 -7.34 -11.78 13.91
C ARG A 160 -7.33 -11.98 15.42
N LYS A 161 -6.25 -11.58 16.10
CA LYS A 161 -6.15 -11.67 17.56
C LYS A 161 -7.17 -10.76 18.26
N LEU A 162 -7.30 -9.52 17.79
CA LEU A 162 -8.22 -8.54 18.35
C LEU A 162 -9.68 -8.95 18.11
N ALA A 163 -10.04 -9.40 16.91
CA ALA A 163 -11.40 -9.88 16.59
C ALA A 163 -11.83 -11.01 17.53
N ARG A 164 -10.96 -12.00 17.78
CA ARG A 164 -11.22 -13.11 18.73
C ARG A 164 -11.37 -12.66 20.17
N THR A 165 -10.75 -11.54 20.56
CA THR A 165 -10.84 -11.01 21.92
C THR A 165 -12.11 -10.18 22.09
N GLY A 166 -12.50 -9.43 21.05
CA GLY A 166 -13.78 -8.69 21.00
C GLY A 166 -14.99 -9.61 21.10
N GLU A 167 -14.97 -10.79 20.45
CA GLU A 167 -16.03 -11.80 20.57
C GLU A 167 -16.18 -12.40 21.97
N ARG A 168 -15.17 -12.27 22.84
CA ARG A 168 -15.15 -12.88 24.19
C ARG A 168 -15.63 -11.93 25.29
N LEU A 169 -15.83 -10.65 25.01
CA LEU A 169 -16.33 -9.69 25.98
C LEU A 169 -17.85 -9.56 25.84
N PRO A 170 -18.65 -9.78 26.91
CA PRO A 170 -20.09 -9.50 26.86
C PRO A 170 -20.31 -7.99 26.67
N ALA A 171 -21.33 -7.66 25.88
CA ALA A 171 -21.75 -6.29 25.57
C ALA A 171 -22.21 -5.51 26.81
#